data_AF-A0A852CC82-F1
#
_entry.id   AF-A0A852CC82-F1
#
_cell.length_a   1.000
_cell.length_b   1.000
_cell.length_c   1.000
_cell.angle_alpha   90.00
_cell.angle_beta   90.00
_cell.angle_gamma   90.00
#
_symmetry.space_group_name_H-M   'P 1'
#
loop_
_entity.id
_entity.type
_entity.pdbx_description
1 polymer ?
#
loop_
_entity_poly.entity_id
_entity_poly.type
_entity_poly.pdbx_seq_one_letter_code
_entity_poly.pdbx_strand_id
1 'polypeptide(L)'
;KWKGEGTTLNLESIVVGRCYDYIRIVNPAVGEKNCLEIWEAFKNAFIGKDPCSVLPKDYELFINLSFHTIPPNKSLFWENNRLLVNSFADRGHRYMSLADTLFGYVTDFLNWCGQANSTGLDYESCPTTEECENNPVESFWRMASITYAQHSSGVIHVLLNGSADGGAYPVPGFFADYEIPNLQRGKVSEIVIWVVDDIEGPD
;
A
#
# COMPACT_ATOMS: atom_id res chain seq x y z
N LYS A 1 -19.86 11.50 12.53
CA LYS A 1 -18.78 12.04 11.69
C LYS A 1 -17.49 11.47 12.23
N TRP A 2 -16.64 10.98 11.35
CA TRP A 2 -15.35 10.39 11.69
C TRP A 2 -14.30 11.48 11.89
N LYS A 3 -13.17 11.12 12.50
CA LYS A 3 -12.06 12.06 12.73
C LYS A 3 -11.06 12.10 11.57
N GLY A 4 -11.05 11.08 10.71
CA GLY A 4 -10.18 11.02 9.54
C GLY A 4 -10.67 11.92 8.41
N GLU A 5 -9.75 12.23 7.51
CA GLU A 5 -10.07 12.93 6.26
C GLU A 5 -11.16 12.16 5.49
N GLY A 6 -11.95 12.86 4.69
CA GLY A 6 -12.91 12.21 3.79
C GLY A 6 -12.23 11.50 2.63
N THR A 7 -13.04 10.86 1.80
CA THR A 7 -12.60 10.27 0.54
C THR A 7 -11.93 11.33 -0.34
N THR A 8 -10.82 10.97 -0.98
CA THR A 8 -10.13 11.84 -1.92
C THR A 8 -11.05 12.25 -3.07
N LEU A 9 -11.12 13.55 -3.37
CA LEU A 9 -11.91 14.05 -4.50
C LEU A 9 -11.42 13.43 -5.81
N ASN A 10 -12.36 13.11 -6.70
CA ASN A 10 -12.08 12.48 -8.00
C ASN A 10 -11.37 11.11 -7.89
N LEU A 11 -11.60 10.36 -6.80
CA LEU A 11 -10.96 9.06 -6.53
C LEU A 11 -10.93 8.13 -7.76
N GLU A 12 -12.06 7.95 -8.43
CA GLU A 12 -12.15 7.12 -9.64
C GLU A 12 -11.18 7.58 -10.74
N SER A 13 -11.22 8.87 -11.06
CA SER A 13 -10.37 9.44 -12.11
C SER A 13 -8.89 9.32 -11.78
N ILE A 14 -8.52 9.47 -10.49
CA ILE A 14 -7.14 9.32 -10.04
C ILE A 14 -6.68 7.86 -10.14
N VAL A 15 -7.47 6.92 -9.60
CA VAL A 15 -7.13 5.48 -9.61
C VAL A 15 -7.01 4.96 -11.04
N VAL A 16 -8.00 5.25 -11.89
CA VAL A 16 -8.00 4.83 -13.31
C VAL A 16 -6.86 5.51 -14.07
N GLY A 17 -6.63 6.81 -13.85
CA GLY A 17 -5.54 7.55 -14.48
C GLY A 17 -4.17 7.00 -14.12
N ARG A 18 -3.93 6.72 -12.84
CA ARG A 18 -2.68 6.10 -12.35
C ARG A 18 -2.50 4.69 -12.86
N CYS A 19 -3.58 3.92 -13.00
CA CYS A 19 -3.49 2.58 -13.58
C CYS A 19 -2.99 2.64 -15.03
N TYR A 20 -3.57 3.53 -15.85
CA TYR A 20 -3.11 3.72 -17.23
C TYR A 20 -1.68 4.27 -17.29
N ASP A 21 -1.32 5.25 -16.45
CA ASP A 21 0.05 5.74 -16.37
C ASP A 21 1.03 4.60 -16.03
N TYR A 22 0.66 3.75 -15.08
CA TYR A 22 1.50 2.64 -14.65
C TYR A 22 1.77 1.64 -15.79
N ILE A 23 0.72 1.16 -16.47
CA ILE A 23 0.85 0.11 -17.50
C ILE A 23 1.36 0.65 -18.84
N ARG A 24 1.40 1.97 -19.04
CA ARG A 24 1.86 2.59 -20.30
C ARG A 24 3.22 3.27 -20.18
N ILE A 25 3.51 3.88 -19.04
CA ILE A 25 4.66 4.76 -18.86
C ILE A 25 5.61 4.23 -17.78
N VAL A 26 5.11 3.93 -16.59
CA VAL A 26 5.97 3.56 -15.44
C VAL A 26 6.56 2.17 -15.61
N ASN A 27 5.72 1.16 -15.88
CA ASN A 27 6.15 -0.23 -16.02
C ASN A 27 5.38 -0.94 -17.15
N PRO A 28 5.70 -0.64 -18.42
CA PRO A 28 5.04 -1.27 -19.57
C PRO A 28 5.18 -2.80 -19.62
N ALA A 29 6.17 -3.36 -18.91
CA ALA A 29 6.40 -4.81 -18.86
C ALA A 29 5.30 -5.58 -18.12
N VAL A 30 4.46 -4.91 -17.32
CA VAL A 30 3.25 -5.52 -16.72
C VAL A 30 2.24 -5.95 -17.77
N GLY A 31 2.25 -5.32 -18.94
CA GLY A 31 1.33 -5.60 -20.03
C GLY A 31 -0.08 -5.06 -19.79
N GLU A 32 -1.03 -5.51 -20.61
CA GLU A 32 -2.40 -5.04 -20.57
C GLU A 32 -3.11 -5.44 -19.27
N LYS A 33 -3.77 -4.44 -18.67
CA LYS A 33 -4.64 -4.60 -17.51
C LYS A 33 -5.93 -3.81 -17.75
N ASN A 34 -7.06 -4.36 -17.33
CA ASN A 34 -8.33 -3.67 -17.44
C ASN A 34 -8.49 -2.67 -16.27
N CYS A 35 -8.06 -1.43 -16.46
CA CYS A 35 -8.06 -0.42 -15.40
C CYS A 35 -9.46 -0.09 -14.87
N LEU A 36 -10.50 -0.21 -15.70
CA LEU A 36 -11.89 -0.01 -15.25
C LEU A 36 -12.35 -1.17 -14.37
N GLU A 37 -11.99 -2.41 -14.71
CA GLU A 37 -12.31 -3.58 -13.88
C GLU A 37 -11.54 -3.58 -12.55
N ILE A 38 -10.27 -3.15 -12.57
CA ILE A 38 -9.48 -2.91 -11.34
C ILE A 38 -10.18 -1.88 -10.45
N TRP A 39 -10.63 -0.76 -11.02
CA TRP A 39 -11.39 0.25 -10.29
C TRP A 39 -12.69 -0.31 -9.69
N GLU A 40 -13.49 -1.02 -10.48
CA GLU A 40 -14.73 -1.60 -9.99
C GLU A 40 -14.48 -2.61 -8.85
N ALA A 41 -13.46 -3.46 -8.97
CA ALA A 41 -13.06 -4.37 -7.90
C ALA A 41 -12.61 -3.63 -6.63
N PHE A 42 -11.84 -2.55 -6.77
CA PHE A 42 -11.41 -1.71 -5.66
C PHE A 42 -12.61 -1.06 -4.95
N LYS A 43 -13.50 -0.40 -5.71
CA LYS A 43 -14.70 0.27 -5.18
C LYS A 43 -15.63 -0.72 -4.49
N ASN A 44 -15.87 -1.87 -5.10
CA ASN A 44 -16.77 -2.90 -4.57
C ASN A 44 -16.27 -3.56 -3.28
N ALA A 45 -14.98 -3.41 -2.95
CA ALA A 45 -14.44 -3.91 -1.69
C ALA A 45 -15.05 -3.19 -0.47
N PHE A 46 -15.43 -1.91 -0.60
CA PHE A 46 -15.87 -1.09 0.54
C PHE A 46 -17.22 -0.38 0.35
N ILE A 47 -17.72 -0.25 -0.88
CA ILE A 47 -19.00 0.43 -1.14
C ILE A 47 -20.19 -0.39 -0.62
N GLY A 48 -21.21 0.28 -0.07
CA GLY A 48 -22.38 -0.39 0.49
C GLY A 48 -22.13 -1.19 1.78
N LYS A 49 -20.93 -1.12 2.35
CA LYS A 49 -20.57 -1.72 3.63
C LYS A 49 -20.55 -0.68 4.74
N ASP A 50 -20.69 -1.14 5.98
CA ASP A 50 -20.36 -0.29 7.13
C ASP A 50 -18.85 0.03 7.07
N PRO A 51 -18.44 1.32 7.17
CA PRO A 51 -17.04 1.72 7.07
C PRO A 51 -16.11 1.08 8.10
N CYS A 52 -16.62 0.45 9.16
CA CYS A 52 -15.85 -0.29 10.16
C CYS A 52 -15.99 -1.82 10.04
N SER A 53 -16.50 -2.30 8.89
CA SER A 53 -16.72 -3.73 8.61
C SER A 53 -16.00 -4.23 7.34
N VAL A 54 -15.10 -3.43 6.78
CA VAL A 54 -14.33 -3.82 5.61
C VAL A 54 -13.17 -4.69 6.07
N LEU A 55 -12.94 -5.81 5.39
CA LEU A 55 -11.91 -6.78 5.76
C LEU A 55 -10.84 -6.86 4.66
N PRO A 56 -9.59 -7.24 4.98
CA PRO A 56 -8.53 -7.38 3.98
C PRO A 56 -8.92 -8.25 2.77
N LYS A 57 -9.61 -9.37 3.03
CA LYS A 57 -10.11 -10.29 1.99
C LYS A 57 -11.07 -9.63 0.98
N ASP A 58 -11.71 -8.53 1.35
CA ASP A 58 -12.64 -7.84 0.44
C ASP A 58 -11.91 -7.23 -0.76
N TYR A 59 -10.60 -6.98 -0.63
CA TYR A 59 -9.74 -6.50 -1.70
C TYR A 59 -9.08 -7.62 -2.52
N GLU A 60 -9.40 -8.90 -2.28
CA GLU A 60 -8.76 -10.03 -2.98
C GLU A 60 -8.92 -9.96 -4.50
N LEU A 61 -10.12 -9.62 -4.99
CA LEU A 61 -10.35 -9.47 -6.43
C LEU A 61 -9.53 -8.31 -7.01
N PHE A 62 -9.47 -7.18 -6.31
CA PHE A 62 -8.64 -6.04 -6.71
C PHE A 62 -7.17 -6.45 -6.83
N ILE A 63 -6.63 -7.13 -5.83
CA ILE A 63 -5.26 -7.63 -5.83
C ILE A 63 -5.03 -8.57 -7.01
N ASN A 64 -5.91 -9.55 -7.23
CA ASN A 64 -5.75 -10.51 -8.31
C ASN A 64 -5.71 -9.86 -9.71
N LEU A 65 -6.55 -8.85 -9.94
CA LEU A 65 -6.59 -8.13 -11.22
C LEU A 65 -5.34 -7.26 -11.43
N SER A 66 -4.88 -6.59 -10.37
CA SER A 66 -3.76 -5.65 -10.42
C SER A 66 -2.38 -6.29 -10.17
N PHE A 67 -2.34 -7.55 -9.74
CA PHE A 67 -1.10 -8.24 -9.43
C PHE A 67 -0.20 -8.40 -10.67
N HIS A 68 1.09 -8.25 -10.43
CA HIS A 68 2.17 -8.59 -11.36
C HIS A 68 3.38 -9.07 -10.54
N THR A 69 4.31 -9.77 -11.20
CA THR A 69 5.52 -10.25 -10.55
C THR A 69 6.35 -9.09 -10.02
N ILE A 70 6.81 -9.23 -8.77
CA ILE A 70 7.82 -8.36 -8.16
C ILE A 70 9.19 -8.97 -8.51
N PRO A 71 10.10 -8.24 -9.17
CA PRO A 71 11.39 -8.79 -9.54
C PRO A 71 12.21 -9.21 -8.31
N PRO A 72 12.94 -10.33 -8.36
CA PRO A 72 13.87 -10.70 -7.28
C PRO A 72 14.87 -9.59 -6.97
N ASN A 73 15.26 -9.47 -5.70
CA ASN A 73 16.22 -8.48 -5.19
C ASN A 73 15.76 -7.00 -5.29
N LYS A 74 14.52 -6.73 -5.70
CA LYS A 74 14.00 -5.36 -5.84
C LYS A 74 13.09 -4.91 -4.70
N SER A 75 12.57 -5.84 -3.88
CA SER A 75 11.66 -5.50 -2.79
C SER A 75 12.32 -4.56 -1.78
N LEU A 76 11.65 -3.43 -1.52
CA LEU A 76 12.01 -2.42 -0.52
C LEU A 76 10.85 -2.22 0.46
N PHE A 77 11.05 -2.65 1.69
CA PHE A 77 10.17 -2.40 2.84
C PHE A 77 10.65 -1.15 3.58
N TRP A 78 9.79 -0.53 4.38
CA TRP A 78 10.17 0.69 5.08
C TRP A 78 9.25 1.01 6.24
N GLU A 79 9.76 1.81 7.18
CA GLU A 79 8.98 2.44 8.24
C GLU A 79 9.42 3.90 8.39
N ASN A 80 8.46 4.80 8.64
CA ASN A 80 8.70 6.23 8.90
C ASN A 80 9.53 6.99 7.83
N ASN A 81 9.47 6.57 6.56
CA ASN A 81 10.33 7.09 5.47
C ASN A 81 9.67 7.22 4.09
N ARG A 82 8.33 7.29 4.04
CA ARG A 82 7.55 7.21 2.78
C ARG A 82 8.09 8.07 1.63
N LEU A 83 8.35 9.36 1.88
CA LEU A 83 8.80 10.28 0.84
C LEU A 83 10.21 9.97 0.35
N LEU A 84 11.11 9.60 1.27
CA LEU A 84 12.47 9.17 0.93
C LEU A 84 12.42 7.89 0.11
N VAL A 85 11.60 6.91 0.50
CA VAL A 85 11.44 5.65 -0.21
C VAL A 85 10.92 5.88 -1.63
N ASN A 86 9.88 6.69 -1.81
CA ASN A 86 9.33 6.99 -3.14
C ASN A 86 10.37 7.65 -4.05
N SER A 87 11.19 8.56 -3.52
CA SER A 87 12.29 9.18 -4.25
C SER A 87 13.41 8.17 -4.56
N PHE A 88 13.79 7.38 -3.56
CA PHE A 88 14.91 6.43 -3.62
C PHE A 88 14.63 5.21 -4.51
N ALA A 89 13.38 4.73 -4.53
CA ALA A 89 12.96 3.63 -5.39
C ALA A 89 12.92 4.04 -6.87
N ASP A 90 12.70 5.33 -7.14
CA ASP A 90 12.63 5.91 -8.48
C ASP A 90 11.61 5.17 -9.35
N ARG A 91 10.36 5.11 -8.88
CA ARG A 91 9.23 4.47 -9.58
C ARG A 91 9.49 3.03 -10.03
N GLY A 92 10.11 2.22 -9.19
CA GLY A 92 10.45 0.84 -9.54
C GLY A 92 11.79 0.65 -10.27
N HIS A 93 12.45 1.73 -10.73
CA HIS A 93 13.70 1.62 -11.50
C HIS A 93 14.85 1.09 -10.64
N ARG A 94 15.05 1.64 -9.43
CA ARG A 94 16.11 1.22 -8.51
C ARG A 94 15.67 0.09 -7.60
N TYR A 95 14.56 0.31 -6.90
CA TYR A 95 13.88 -0.67 -6.07
C TYR A 95 12.39 -0.59 -6.33
N MET A 96 11.64 -1.60 -5.92
CA MET A 96 10.19 -1.64 -6.05
C MET A 96 9.63 -1.78 -4.63
N SER A 97 9.26 -0.66 -4.02
CA SER A 97 8.48 -0.67 -2.79
C SER A 97 7.04 -1.10 -3.06
N LEU A 98 6.24 -1.30 -2.01
CA LEU A 98 4.81 -1.58 -2.19
C LEU A 98 4.11 -0.50 -3.04
N ALA A 99 4.44 0.79 -2.82
CA ALA A 99 3.89 1.90 -3.58
C ALA A 99 4.34 1.92 -5.06
N ASP A 100 5.39 1.19 -5.42
CA ASP A 100 5.87 1.04 -6.81
C ASP A 100 5.26 -0.17 -7.54
N THR A 101 4.43 -0.98 -6.87
CA THR A 101 3.61 -2.02 -7.52
C THR A 101 2.34 -1.40 -8.10
N LEU A 102 1.72 -1.99 -9.13
CA LEU A 102 0.46 -1.47 -9.68
C LEU A 102 -0.62 -1.33 -8.60
N PHE A 103 -0.73 -2.32 -7.71
CA PHE A 103 -1.76 -2.33 -6.68
C PHE A 103 -1.52 -1.30 -5.58
N GLY A 104 -0.27 -0.98 -5.23
CA GLY A 104 0.03 0.14 -4.32
C GLY A 104 0.03 1.51 -5.00
N TYR A 105 0.55 1.60 -6.22
CA TYR A 105 0.72 2.85 -6.96
C TYR A 105 -0.61 3.59 -7.19
N VAL A 106 -1.67 2.84 -7.53
CA VAL A 106 -2.98 3.44 -7.81
C VAL A 106 -3.66 4.02 -6.58
N THR A 107 -3.27 3.61 -5.36
CA THR A 107 -3.85 4.06 -4.08
C THR A 107 -2.91 4.90 -3.22
N ASP A 108 -1.65 5.09 -3.63
CA ASP A 108 -0.66 5.83 -2.86
C ASP A 108 -1.11 7.28 -2.56
N PHE A 109 -1.07 7.68 -1.29
CA PHE A 109 -1.57 8.95 -0.73
C PHE A 109 -3.07 9.21 -0.90
N LEU A 110 -3.86 8.21 -1.27
CA LEU A 110 -5.31 8.35 -1.33
C LEU A 110 -5.96 7.92 -0.02
N ASN A 111 -7.18 8.41 0.21
CA ASN A 111 -8.02 8.05 1.33
C ASN A 111 -9.44 7.78 0.81
N TRP A 112 -10.16 6.82 1.39
CA TRP A 112 -11.47 6.42 0.88
C TRP A 112 -12.33 5.69 1.92
N CYS A 113 -13.63 5.92 1.84
CA CYS A 113 -14.64 5.14 2.52
C CYS A 113 -16.01 5.32 1.86
N GLY A 114 -16.89 4.35 2.10
CA GLY A 114 -18.29 4.44 1.70
C GLY A 114 -19.13 5.16 2.77
N GLN A 115 -20.31 5.61 2.38
CA GLN A 115 -21.35 5.97 3.35
C GLN A 115 -22.05 4.70 3.86
N ALA A 116 -22.29 4.62 5.17
CA ALA A 116 -23.04 3.50 5.73
C ALA A 116 -24.43 3.40 5.07
N ASN A 117 -24.80 2.18 4.64
CA ASN A 117 -26.08 1.88 3.98
C ASN A 117 -26.36 2.65 2.68
N SER A 118 -25.31 3.14 2.00
CA SER A 118 -25.40 3.86 0.73
C SER A 118 -24.34 3.35 -0.24
N THR A 119 -24.60 3.49 -1.54
CA THR A 119 -23.62 3.21 -2.59
C THR A 119 -22.73 4.42 -2.89
N GLY A 120 -22.84 5.49 -2.11
CA GLY A 120 -22.05 6.72 -2.23
C GLY A 120 -20.74 6.66 -1.44
N LEU A 121 -19.77 7.46 -1.89
CA LEU A 121 -18.52 7.73 -1.17
C LEU A 121 -18.79 8.80 -0.10
N ASP A 122 -18.10 8.69 1.05
CA ASP A 122 -18.14 9.73 2.07
C ASP A 122 -16.95 10.68 1.89
N TYR A 123 -17.23 11.86 1.37
CA TYR A 123 -16.24 12.93 1.16
C TYR A 123 -16.08 13.84 2.39
N GLU A 124 -16.91 13.70 3.42
CA GLU A 124 -16.83 14.55 4.61
C GLU A 124 -15.83 14.01 5.62
N SER A 125 -15.84 12.69 5.87
CA SER A 125 -14.96 12.06 6.86
C SER A 125 -14.89 10.55 6.68
N CYS A 126 -13.73 9.93 6.95
CA CYS A 126 -13.55 8.48 7.00
C CYS A 126 -13.02 8.04 8.38
N PRO A 127 -13.35 6.81 8.83
CA PRO A 127 -12.85 6.29 10.11
C PRO A 127 -11.33 6.17 10.12
N THR A 128 -10.70 6.58 11.22
CA THR A 128 -9.27 6.31 11.47
C THR A 128 -9.06 4.90 12.01
N THR A 129 -7.82 4.41 11.99
CA THR A 129 -7.46 3.13 12.62
C THR A 129 -7.74 3.11 14.12
N GLU A 130 -7.63 4.26 14.81
CA GLU A 130 -8.01 4.39 16.23
C GLU A 130 -9.52 4.27 16.46
N GLU A 131 -10.34 4.74 15.51
CA GLU A 131 -11.79 4.65 15.59
C GLU A 131 -12.30 3.25 15.27
N CYS A 132 -11.73 2.62 14.22
CA CYS A 132 -11.95 1.21 13.94
C CYS A 132 -10.86 0.60 13.08
N GLU A 133 -10.43 -0.59 13.50
CA GLU A 133 -9.36 -1.35 12.86
C GLU A 133 -9.75 -1.86 11.46
N ASN A 134 -11.01 -2.28 11.29
CA ASN A 134 -11.54 -2.81 10.03
C ASN A 134 -12.11 -1.69 9.13
N ASN A 135 -11.34 -0.61 8.99
CA ASN A 135 -11.65 0.46 8.04
C ASN A 135 -11.14 0.14 6.63
N PRO A 136 -11.64 0.81 5.57
CA PRO A 136 -11.34 0.45 4.19
C PRO A 136 -9.85 0.61 3.84
N VAL A 137 -9.20 1.67 4.33
CA VAL A 137 -7.81 2.00 4.02
C VAL A 137 -6.86 1.06 4.77
N GLU A 138 -7.08 0.87 6.07
CA GLU A 138 -6.31 -0.04 6.91
C GLU A 138 -6.41 -1.48 6.38
N SER A 139 -7.61 -1.94 6.06
CA SER A 139 -7.84 -3.28 5.50
C SER A 139 -7.17 -3.48 4.15
N PHE A 140 -7.19 -2.46 3.30
CA PHE A 140 -6.49 -2.49 2.03
C PHE A 140 -4.99 -2.65 2.22
N TRP A 141 -4.37 -1.82 3.06
CA TRP A 141 -2.92 -1.87 3.25
C TRP A 141 -2.49 -3.19 3.89
N ARG A 142 -3.30 -3.78 4.77
CA ARG A 142 -3.04 -5.14 5.28
C ARG A 142 -3.00 -6.18 4.15
N MET A 143 -4.01 -6.17 3.27
CA MET A 143 -4.06 -7.09 2.14
C MET A 143 -2.88 -6.89 1.17
N ALA A 144 -2.56 -5.64 0.88
CA ALA A 144 -1.48 -5.26 -0.01
C ALA A 144 -0.10 -5.64 0.56
N SER A 145 0.17 -5.34 1.84
CA SER A 145 1.40 -5.69 2.55
C SER A 145 1.61 -7.21 2.66
N ILE A 146 0.56 -7.96 3.01
CA ILE A 146 0.60 -9.44 3.04
C ILE A 146 0.98 -9.97 1.66
N THR A 147 0.29 -9.52 0.60
CA THR A 147 0.55 -9.95 -0.78
C THR A 147 1.98 -9.60 -1.20
N TYR A 148 2.43 -8.38 -0.95
CA TYR A 148 3.75 -7.91 -1.30
C TYR A 148 4.86 -8.72 -0.61
N ALA A 149 4.71 -9.03 0.68
CA ALA A 149 5.64 -9.89 1.40
C ALA A 149 5.66 -11.34 0.89
N GLN A 150 4.50 -11.92 0.60
CA GLN A 150 4.40 -13.29 0.06
C GLN A 150 5.07 -13.45 -1.32
N HIS A 151 5.07 -12.38 -2.11
CA HIS A 151 5.60 -12.38 -3.48
C HIS A 151 7.00 -11.76 -3.60
N SER A 152 7.57 -11.25 -2.51
CA SER A 152 8.95 -10.78 -2.45
C SER A 152 9.94 -11.95 -2.42
N SER A 153 11.11 -11.78 -3.05
CA SER A 153 12.14 -12.83 -3.15
C SER A 153 13.54 -12.28 -3.39
N GLY A 154 14.55 -13.12 -3.14
CA GLY A 154 15.96 -12.75 -3.20
C GLY A 154 16.39 -11.93 -1.98
N VAL A 155 17.19 -10.90 -2.22
CA VAL A 155 17.60 -9.92 -1.19
C VAL A 155 16.44 -8.96 -0.91
N ILE A 156 16.03 -8.92 0.34
CA ILE A 156 15.01 -8.00 0.84
C ILE A 156 15.70 -6.79 1.44
N HIS A 157 15.32 -5.59 1.00
CA HIS A 157 15.83 -4.35 1.57
C HIS A 157 14.79 -3.73 2.49
N VAL A 158 15.24 -3.16 3.61
CA VAL A 158 14.39 -2.49 4.60
C VAL A 158 15.00 -1.14 4.92
N LEU A 159 14.26 -0.05 4.74
CA LEU A 159 14.72 1.30 5.02
C LEU A 159 13.95 1.87 6.22
N LEU A 160 14.65 2.03 7.36
CA LEU A 160 14.11 2.48 8.64
C LEU A 160 14.64 3.87 9.00
N ASN A 161 13.83 4.65 9.71
CA ASN A 161 14.21 6.00 10.15
C ASN A 161 14.85 5.93 11.54
N GLY A 162 16.14 6.19 11.64
CA GLY A 162 16.85 6.20 12.94
C GLY A 162 16.47 7.41 13.79
N SER A 163 16.16 8.54 13.16
CA SER A 163 15.68 9.76 13.82
C SER A 163 14.20 9.71 14.23
N ALA A 164 13.51 8.59 14.06
CA ALA A 164 12.10 8.47 14.43
C ALA A 164 11.89 8.43 15.96
N ASP A 165 10.98 9.26 16.46
CA ASP A 165 10.50 9.19 17.84
C ASP A 165 9.93 7.79 18.13
N GLY A 166 10.42 7.14 19.19
CA GLY A 166 10.04 5.77 19.55
C GLY A 166 10.89 4.68 18.92
N GLY A 167 11.90 5.05 18.12
CA GLY A 167 12.90 4.16 17.55
C GLY A 167 12.57 3.69 16.12
N ALA A 168 13.59 3.14 15.46
CA ALA A 168 13.54 2.83 14.03
C ALA A 168 12.56 1.70 13.63
N TYR A 169 12.21 0.81 14.56
CA TYR A 169 11.34 -0.34 14.32
C TYR A 169 10.10 -0.26 15.22
N PRO A 170 8.98 0.28 14.70
CA PRO A 170 7.75 0.41 15.48
C PRO A 170 7.10 -0.96 15.70
N VAL A 171 6.65 -1.18 16.94
CA VAL A 171 5.80 -2.32 17.33
C VAL A 171 4.65 -1.76 18.17
N PRO A 172 3.39 -1.86 17.73
CA PRO A 172 2.91 -2.52 16.49
C PRO A 172 3.25 -1.72 15.21
N GLY A 173 3.16 -2.37 14.04
CA GLY A 173 3.49 -1.75 12.74
C GLY A 173 3.21 -2.66 11.54
N PHE A 174 3.08 -2.09 10.33
CA PHE A 174 2.79 -2.89 9.14
C PHE A 174 3.90 -3.88 8.83
N PHE A 175 5.15 -3.42 8.93
CA PHE A 175 6.30 -4.27 8.70
C PHE A 175 6.38 -5.42 9.70
N ALA A 176 6.11 -5.11 10.98
CA ALA A 176 6.13 -6.08 12.08
C ALA A 176 4.99 -7.12 11.98
N ASP A 177 3.76 -6.67 11.76
CA ASP A 177 2.56 -7.48 11.98
C ASP A 177 2.05 -8.17 10.70
N TYR A 178 2.30 -7.59 9.52
CA TYR A 178 1.73 -8.07 8.25
C TYR A 178 2.78 -8.47 7.21
N GLU A 179 3.99 -7.92 7.25
CA GLU A 179 5.00 -8.17 6.22
C GLU A 179 6.00 -9.24 6.64
N ILE A 180 6.71 -9.07 7.77
CA ILE A 180 7.67 -10.05 8.28
C ILE A 180 7.05 -11.46 8.38
N PRO A 181 5.85 -11.65 8.97
CA PRO A 181 5.25 -12.98 9.10
C PRO A 181 4.91 -13.65 7.76
N ASN A 182 4.83 -12.87 6.68
CA ASN A 182 4.40 -13.32 5.35
C ASN A 182 5.57 -13.49 4.36
N LEU A 183 6.80 -13.14 4.75
CA LEU A 183 7.99 -13.39 3.94
C LEU A 183 8.20 -14.89 3.74
N GLN A 184 8.44 -15.29 2.49
CA GLN A 184 8.62 -16.69 2.12
C GLN A 184 10.06 -17.14 2.40
N ARG A 185 10.31 -17.77 3.55
CA ARG A 185 11.66 -18.21 3.98
C ARG A 185 12.45 -18.97 2.88
N GLY A 186 11.78 -19.78 2.07
CA GLY A 186 12.42 -20.53 0.98
C GLY A 186 12.79 -19.71 -0.26
N LYS A 187 12.33 -18.46 -0.35
CA LYS A 187 12.57 -17.54 -1.48
C LYS A 187 13.42 -16.33 -1.10
N VAL A 188 13.62 -16.07 0.19
CA VAL A 188 14.44 -14.96 0.71
C VAL A 188 15.86 -15.45 0.94
N SER A 189 16.85 -14.79 0.34
CA SER A 189 18.26 -15.11 0.52
C SER A 189 18.90 -14.32 1.65
N GLU A 190 18.50 -13.06 1.82
CA GLU A 190 19.10 -12.10 2.76
C GLU A 190 18.10 -10.98 3.07
N ILE A 191 18.22 -10.39 4.26
CA ILE A 191 17.52 -9.16 4.64
C ILE A 191 18.58 -8.12 4.98
N VAL A 192 18.61 -7.03 4.20
CA VAL A 192 19.51 -5.89 4.37
C VAL A 192 18.72 -4.74 4.96
N ILE A 193 19.16 -4.23 6.12
CA ILE A 193 18.51 -3.13 6.82
C ILE A 193 19.39 -1.88 6.71
N TRP A 194 18.79 -0.79 6.25
CA TRP A 194 19.37 0.55 6.28
C TRP A 194 18.61 1.38 7.31
N VAL A 195 19.29 1.73 8.39
CA VAL A 195 18.81 2.75 9.32
C VAL A 195 19.42 4.06 8.86
N VAL A 196 18.56 5.02 8.52
CA VAL A 196 18.98 6.33 8.00
C VAL A 196 18.52 7.42 8.94
N ASP A 197 19.42 8.38 9.19
CA ASP A 197 19.19 9.51 10.07
C ASP A 197 18.99 10.78 9.26
N ASP A 198 18.20 11.71 9.82
CA ASP A 198 18.06 13.03 9.26
C ASP A 198 19.41 13.77 9.32
N ILE A 199 19.72 14.55 8.29
CA ILE A 199 20.92 15.38 8.30
C ILE A 199 20.79 16.40 9.44
N GLU A 200 21.71 16.33 10.42
CA GLU A 200 21.67 17.14 11.65
C GLU A 200 20.47 16.81 12.57
N GLY A 201 19.81 15.67 12.36
CA GLY A 201 18.74 15.16 13.20
C GLY A 201 19.24 14.44 14.46
N PRO A 202 18.31 13.97 15.31
CA PRO A 202 18.64 13.13 16.44
C PRO A 202 19.11 11.73 16.01
N ASP A 203 20.07 11.19 16.76
CA ASP A 203 20.52 9.78 16.73
C ASP A 203 19.80 8.96 17.82
#